data_AF-T1HMI0-F1
#
_entry.id   AF-T1HMI0-F1
#
_cell.length_a   1.000
_cell.length_b   1.000
_cell.length_c   1.000
_cell.angle_alpha   90.00
_cell.angle_beta   90.00
_cell.angle_gamma   90.00
#
_symmetry.space_group_name_H-M   'P 1'
#
loop_
_entity.id
_entity.type
_entity.pdbx_description
1 polymer ?
#
loop_
_entity_poly.entity_id
_entity_poly.type
_entity_poly.pdbx_seq_one_letter_code
_entity_poly.pdbx_strand_id
1 'polypeptide(L)'
;MVSLRYFKCLYHWARNTPNHLVRLETGYNHIEVEIVKRMFLWLNKVNNMPDYRLPRICMERLRALDKWPDNKVYYNWFTQLKEKLVVVGMREYMDINNRCAVKRVLGNLIEKFSNHHVSRDVEAAINSRYNSFYRNISTLGLGEQYLEIPNSLSKRRIISQLRKVLGCYAGKMAFVDDTRINWDKVRLAAKKHHENVKEVMDKSLKVLDECEKKSYEGLSHNEASYVVAKCIKDGYVQENIKWFF
;
A
#
# COMPACT_ATOMS: atom_id res chain seq x y z
N MET A 1 -5.12 -6.82 -13.33
CA MET A 1 -4.89 -5.55 -12.59
C MET A 1 -6.08 -5.29 -11.71
N VAL A 2 -5.90 -5.33 -10.40
CA VAL A 2 -7.01 -5.26 -9.45
C VAL A 2 -7.28 -3.80 -9.09
N SER A 3 -8.54 -3.37 -9.19
CA SER A 3 -8.93 -2.02 -8.78
C SER A 3 -8.73 -1.85 -7.27
N LEU A 4 -8.17 -0.73 -6.82
CA LEU A 4 -8.04 -0.44 -5.37
C LEU A 4 -9.42 -0.41 -4.67
N ARG A 5 -10.50 -0.18 -5.42
CA ARG A 5 -11.88 -0.29 -4.93
C ARG A 5 -12.24 -1.71 -4.51
N TYR A 6 -11.71 -2.72 -5.21
CA TYR A 6 -11.93 -4.12 -4.84
C TYR A 6 -11.40 -4.38 -3.42
N PHE A 7 -10.18 -3.94 -3.09
CA PHE A 7 -9.64 -4.12 -1.74
C PHE A 7 -10.42 -3.37 -0.67
N LYS A 8 -10.86 -2.14 -0.97
CA LYS A 8 -11.74 -1.39 -0.07
C LYS A 8 -13.03 -2.16 0.23
N CYS A 9 -13.65 -2.76 -0.77
CA CYS A 9 -14.82 -3.61 -0.60
C CYS A 9 -14.49 -4.92 0.12
N LEU A 10 -13.40 -5.59 -0.25
CA LEU A 10 -13.01 -6.89 0.29
C LEU A 10 -12.73 -6.80 1.79
N TYR A 11 -12.02 -5.76 2.23
CA TYR A 11 -11.63 -5.55 3.63
C TYR A 11 -12.56 -4.63 4.40
N HIS A 12 -13.69 -4.23 3.81
CA HIS A 12 -14.66 -3.30 4.41
C HIS A 12 -14.00 -1.99 4.89
N TRP A 13 -13.04 -1.46 4.12
CA TRP A 13 -12.46 -0.15 4.38
C TRP A 13 -13.42 0.96 3.94
N ALA A 14 -13.29 2.13 4.57
CA ALA A 14 -14.07 3.30 4.18
C ALA A 14 -13.81 3.66 2.72
N ARG A 15 -14.86 4.06 1.98
CA ARG A 15 -14.74 4.40 0.54
C ARG A 15 -13.73 5.52 0.30
N ASN A 16 -13.65 6.47 1.23
CA ASN A 16 -12.73 7.62 1.24
C ASN A 16 -11.31 7.29 1.71
N THR A 17 -11.00 6.03 2.05
CA THR A 17 -9.62 5.64 2.42
C THR A 17 -8.66 6.02 1.30
N PRO A 18 -7.59 6.78 1.57
CA PRO A 18 -6.63 7.17 0.55
C PRO A 18 -6.01 5.97 -0.17
N ASN A 19 -5.82 6.10 -1.48
CA ASN A 19 -5.31 5.02 -2.32
C ASN A 19 -3.86 4.62 -1.99
N HIS A 20 -3.03 5.58 -1.53
CA HIS A 20 -1.67 5.29 -1.07
C HIS A 20 -1.66 4.32 0.12
N LEU A 21 -2.54 4.53 1.11
CA LEU A 21 -2.68 3.60 2.25
C LEU A 21 -3.20 2.23 1.80
N VAL A 22 -4.03 2.16 0.75
CA VAL A 22 -4.44 0.88 0.18
C VAL A 22 -3.26 0.11 -0.38
N ARG A 23 -2.43 0.77 -1.18
CA ARG A 23 -1.27 0.14 -1.83
C ARG A 23 -0.21 -0.28 -0.82
N LEU A 24 0.12 0.57 0.16
CA LEU A 24 1.08 0.22 1.21
C LEU A 24 0.63 -0.99 2.03
N GLU A 25 -0.66 -1.07 2.37
CA GLU A 25 -1.20 -2.19 3.13
C GLU A 25 -1.14 -3.50 2.35
N THR A 26 -1.53 -3.47 1.08
CA THR A 26 -1.66 -4.70 0.28
C THR A 26 -0.37 -5.09 -0.43
N GLY A 27 0.66 -4.23 -0.44
CA GLY A 27 1.88 -4.42 -1.22
C GLY A 27 1.66 -4.32 -2.74
N TYR A 28 0.51 -3.80 -3.19
CA TYR A 28 0.22 -3.69 -4.62
C TYR A 28 0.84 -2.43 -5.24
N ASN A 29 1.56 -2.63 -6.33
CA ASN A 29 2.16 -1.55 -7.09
C ASN A 29 1.15 -0.65 -7.78
N HIS A 30 1.59 0.58 -8.05
CA HIS A 30 0.84 1.53 -8.86
C HIS A 30 0.64 0.98 -10.29
N ILE A 31 -0.55 1.20 -10.84
CA ILE A 31 -0.95 0.81 -12.21
C ILE A 31 0.06 1.26 -13.27
N GLU A 32 0.67 2.43 -13.03
CA GLU A 32 1.62 3.05 -13.94
C GLU A 32 2.88 2.20 -14.17
N VAL A 33 3.30 1.37 -13.21
CA VAL A 33 4.44 0.45 -13.39
C VAL A 33 4.18 -0.50 -14.57
N GLU A 34 2.99 -1.06 -14.65
CA GLU A 34 2.60 -1.97 -15.74
C GLU A 34 2.35 -1.21 -17.05
N ILE A 35 1.83 0.02 -16.99
CA ILE A 35 1.69 0.87 -18.18
C ILE A 35 3.06 1.15 -18.78
N VAL A 36 4.03 1.62 -17.98
CA VAL A 36 5.38 1.93 -18.45
C VAL A 36 6.09 0.69 -18.98
N LYS A 37 5.98 -0.44 -18.29
CA LYS A 37 6.50 -1.73 -18.78
C LYS A 37 5.98 -2.05 -20.19
N ARG A 38 4.67 -1.94 -20.40
CA ARG A 38 4.05 -2.20 -21.72
C ARG A 38 4.50 -1.21 -22.76
N MET A 39 4.58 0.07 -22.41
CA MET A 39 5.06 1.11 -23.31
C MET A 39 6.50 0.84 -23.76
N PHE A 40 7.40 0.56 -22.81
CA PHE A 40 8.79 0.27 -23.09
C PHE A 40 8.98 -0.99 -23.96
N LEU A 41 8.27 -2.08 -23.63
CA LEU A 41 8.28 -3.30 -24.44
C LEU A 41 7.73 -3.07 -25.86
N TRP A 42 6.69 -2.26 -26.00
CA TRP A 42 6.14 -1.89 -27.30
C TRP A 42 7.12 -1.06 -28.12
N LEU A 43 7.76 -0.04 -27.53
CA LEU A 43 8.78 0.75 -28.21
C LEU A 43 9.91 -0.14 -28.72
N ASN A 44 10.43 -1.04 -27.88
CA ASN A 44 11.48 -1.97 -28.31
C ASN A 44 10.99 -2.89 -29.44
N LYS A 45 9.73 -3.37 -29.40
CA LYS A 45 9.16 -4.17 -30.49
C LYS A 45 9.15 -3.37 -31.80
N VAL A 46 8.75 -2.10 -31.75
CA VAL A 46 8.69 -1.21 -32.93
C VAL A 46 10.09 -0.89 -33.45
N ASN A 47 11.07 -0.63 -32.59
CA ASN A 47 12.47 -0.37 -32.99
C ASN A 47 13.11 -1.57 -33.71
N ASN A 48 12.61 -2.79 -33.48
CA ASN A 48 13.06 -4.01 -34.15
C ASN A 48 12.25 -4.34 -35.42
N MET A 49 11.29 -3.51 -35.81
CA MET A 49 10.55 -3.69 -37.07
C MET A 49 11.33 -3.08 -38.24
N PRO A 50 11.20 -3.64 -39.45
CA PRO A 50 11.73 -3.00 -40.66
C PRO A 50 11.14 -1.60 -40.88
N ASP A 51 11.92 -0.70 -41.47
CA ASP A 51 11.56 0.72 -41.61
C ASP A 51 10.34 0.98 -42.50
N TYR A 52 9.99 0.04 -43.38
CA TYR A 52 8.80 0.13 -44.22
C TYR A 52 7.48 -0.19 -43.47
N ARG A 53 7.54 -0.70 -42.23
CA ARG A 53 6.33 -1.03 -41.48
C ARG A 53 5.70 0.23 -40.89
N LEU A 54 4.39 0.38 -41.06
CA LEU A 54 3.65 1.55 -40.58
C LEU A 54 3.91 1.91 -39.10
N PRO A 55 3.94 0.97 -38.12
CA PRO A 55 4.25 1.33 -36.73
C PRO A 55 5.62 1.98 -36.55
N ARG A 56 6.63 1.54 -37.33
CA ARG A 56 7.98 2.09 -37.31
C ARG A 56 7.99 3.51 -37.87
N ILE A 57 7.35 3.72 -39.02
CA ILE A 57 7.18 5.05 -39.63
C ILE A 57 6.48 6.02 -38.67
N CYS A 58 5.37 5.60 -38.05
CA CYS A 58 4.65 6.44 -37.09
C CYS A 58 5.51 6.78 -35.87
N MET A 59 6.30 5.84 -35.35
CA MET A 59 7.18 6.08 -34.20
C MET A 59 8.30 7.07 -34.54
N GLU A 60 8.90 6.97 -35.73
CA GLU A 60 9.90 7.95 -36.19
C GLU A 60 9.29 9.35 -36.34
N ARG A 61 8.03 9.44 -36.79
CA ARG A 61 7.34 10.73 -36.82
C ARG A 61 7.13 11.30 -35.42
N LEU A 62 6.73 10.47 -34.44
CA LEU A 62 6.58 10.91 -33.04
C LEU A 62 7.91 11.36 -32.42
N ARG A 63 9.02 10.66 -32.73
CA ARG A 63 10.38 11.06 -32.35
C ARG A 63 10.79 12.41 -32.94
N ALA A 64 10.45 12.66 -34.21
CA ALA A 64 10.72 13.95 -34.84
C ALA A 64 9.89 15.07 -34.19
N LEU A 65 8.61 14.81 -33.91
CA LEU A 65 7.71 15.77 -33.26
C LEU A 65 8.10 16.05 -31.81
N ASP A 66 8.73 15.12 -31.10
CA ASP A 66 9.22 15.32 -29.73
C ASP A 66 10.22 16.49 -29.63
N LYS A 67 10.94 16.79 -30.71
CA LYS A 67 11.91 17.90 -30.80
C LYS A 67 11.27 19.24 -31.18
N TRP A 68 9.98 19.24 -31.50
CA TRP A 68 9.29 20.41 -32.01
C TRP A 68 8.89 21.34 -30.84
N PRO A 69 9.06 22.67 -30.95
CA PRO A 69 8.78 23.60 -29.85
C PRO A 69 7.34 23.53 -29.32
N ASP A 70 6.37 23.35 -30.23
CA ASP A 70 4.94 23.27 -29.90
C ASP A 70 4.46 21.85 -29.58
N ASN A 71 5.37 20.93 -29.27
CA ASN A 71 5.02 19.55 -28.93
C ASN A 71 4.18 19.49 -27.65
N LYS A 72 2.96 18.98 -27.80
CA LYS A 72 2.05 18.75 -26.67
C LYS A 72 2.20 17.31 -26.18
N VAL A 73 2.77 17.14 -25.00
CA VAL A 73 3.00 15.84 -24.34
C VAL A 73 1.79 14.92 -24.42
N TYR A 74 0.59 15.43 -24.11
CA TYR A 74 -0.65 14.66 -24.13
C TYR A 74 -0.95 13.97 -25.48
N TYR A 75 -0.53 14.56 -26.61
CA TYR A 75 -0.74 14.00 -27.95
C TYR A 75 0.47 13.21 -28.48
N ASN A 76 1.64 13.30 -27.83
CA ASN A 76 2.84 12.61 -28.27
C ASN A 76 3.19 11.46 -27.31
N TRP A 77 2.83 10.25 -27.72
CA TRP A 77 3.08 9.04 -26.94
C TRP A 77 4.57 8.80 -26.65
N PHE A 78 5.46 9.14 -27.60
CA PHE A 78 6.91 9.00 -27.41
C PHE A 78 7.40 9.95 -26.31
N THR A 79 6.95 11.20 -26.33
CA THR A 79 7.25 12.18 -25.27
C THR A 79 6.73 11.72 -23.92
N GLN A 80 5.51 11.17 -23.84
CA GLN A 80 4.97 10.63 -22.59
C GLN A 80 5.84 9.52 -22.00
N LEU A 81 6.33 8.60 -22.84
CA LEU A 81 7.25 7.56 -22.37
C LEU A 81 8.59 8.16 -21.93
N LYS A 82 9.14 9.09 -22.71
CA LYS A 82 10.40 9.78 -22.40
C LYS A 82 10.34 10.47 -21.04
N GLU A 83 9.30 11.26 -20.77
CA GLU A 83 9.12 11.95 -19.49
C GLU A 83 9.00 10.99 -18.33
N LYS A 84 8.25 9.90 -18.50
CA LYS A 84 8.16 8.85 -17.49
C LYS A 84 9.56 8.28 -17.18
N LEU A 85 10.33 7.92 -18.19
CA LEU A 85 11.68 7.37 -17.98
C LEU A 85 12.65 8.38 -17.37
N VAL A 86 12.48 9.68 -17.62
CA VAL A 86 13.26 10.74 -16.99
C VAL A 86 13.03 10.76 -15.47
N VAL A 87 11.80 10.56 -15.00
CA VAL A 87 11.47 10.56 -13.56
C VAL A 87 12.28 9.53 -12.76
N VAL A 88 12.65 8.41 -13.38
CA VAL A 88 13.44 7.34 -12.76
C VAL A 88 14.91 7.30 -13.22
N GLY A 89 15.36 8.31 -13.97
CA GLY A 89 16.73 8.38 -14.48
C GLY A 89 17.07 7.22 -15.41
N MET A 90 16.22 6.97 -16.41
CA MET A 90 16.36 5.89 -17.40
C MET A 90 16.12 6.38 -18.85
N ARG A 91 16.35 7.67 -19.10
CA ARG A 91 16.12 8.30 -20.41
C ARG A 91 16.97 7.68 -21.51
N GLU A 92 18.18 7.26 -21.18
CA GLU A 92 19.18 6.69 -22.09
C GLU A 92 18.72 5.40 -22.78
N TYR A 93 17.72 4.71 -22.21
CA TYR A 93 17.21 3.45 -22.74
C TYR A 93 16.13 3.60 -23.83
N MET A 94 15.78 4.83 -24.22
CA MET A 94 14.81 5.08 -25.30
C MET A 94 15.22 4.46 -26.65
N ASP A 95 16.53 4.38 -26.91
CA ASP A 95 17.10 3.91 -28.18
C ASP A 95 17.76 2.53 -28.06
N ILE A 96 17.37 1.76 -27.05
CA ILE A 96 17.89 0.40 -26.90
C ILE A 96 17.31 -0.50 -28.01
N ASN A 97 18.19 -1.16 -28.75
CA ASN A 97 17.80 -2.02 -29.90
C ASN A 97 18.13 -3.50 -29.66
N ASN A 98 18.89 -3.82 -28.61
CA ASN A 98 19.35 -5.18 -28.32
C ASN A 98 18.38 -5.90 -27.36
N ARG A 99 17.78 -7.01 -27.80
CA ARG A 99 16.83 -7.81 -27.01
C ARG A 99 17.39 -8.31 -25.68
N CYS A 100 18.68 -8.70 -25.61
CA CYS A 100 19.32 -9.14 -24.38
C CYS A 100 19.53 -7.97 -23.40
N ALA A 101 19.85 -6.78 -23.91
CA ALA A 101 19.95 -5.58 -23.09
C ALA A 101 18.58 -5.17 -22.54
N VAL A 102 17.51 -5.25 -23.35
CA VAL A 102 16.14 -4.92 -22.94
C VAL A 102 15.69 -5.75 -21.75
N LYS A 103 15.93 -7.07 -21.74
CA LYS A 103 15.52 -7.93 -20.61
C LYS A 103 16.20 -7.51 -19.30
N ARG A 104 17.49 -7.16 -19.34
CA ARG A 104 18.24 -6.69 -18.16
C ARG A 104 17.73 -5.33 -17.68
N VAL A 105 17.52 -4.40 -18.61
CA VAL A 105 17.03 -3.05 -18.32
C VAL A 105 15.59 -3.07 -17.82
N LEU A 106 14.75 -4.00 -18.29
CA LEU A 106 13.36 -4.07 -17.90
C LEU A 106 13.16 -4.39 -16.42
N GLY A 107 13.99 -5.29 -15.85
CA GLY A 107 13.93 -5.59 -14.42
C GLY A 107 14.21 -4.33 -13.59
N ASN A 108 15.30 -3.63 -13.91
CA ASN A 108 15.69 -2.37 -13.28
C ASN A 108 14.62 -1.28 -13.47
N LEU A 109 14.03 -1.18 -14.66
CA LEU A 109 12.95 -0.23 -14.96
C LEU A 109 11.73 -0.44 -14.04
N ILE A 110 11.26 -1.69 -13.95
CA ILE A 110 10.12 -2.05 -13.11
C ILE A 110 10.43 -1.75 -11.65
N GLU A 111 11.61 -2.11 -11.18
CA GLU A 111 12.06 -1.88 -9.81
C GLU A 111 12.13 -0.38 -9.49
N LYS A 112 12.79 0.44 -10.31
CA LYS A 112 12.88 1.88 -10.09
C LYS A 112 11.51 2.56 -10.08
N PHE A 113 10.61 2.19 -10.99
CA PHE A 113 9.24 2.73 -10.99
C PHE A 113 8.42 2.28 -9.78
N SER A 114 8.57 1.01 -9.39
CA SER A 114 7.97 0.48 -8.16
C SER A 114 8.42 1.30 -6.95
N ASN A 115 9.74 1.50 -6.81
CA ASN A 115 10.35 2.25 -5.72
C ASN A 115 9.95 3.73 -5.74
N HIS A 116 9.88 4.36 -6.92
CA HIS A 116 9.39 5.74 -7.06
C HIS A 116 7.96 5.88 -6.51
N HIS A 117 7.05 4.98 -6.89
CA HIS A 117 5.67 5.04 -6.40
C HIS A 117 5.54 4.68 -4.93
N VAL A 118 6.27 3.68 -4.44
CA VAL A 118 6.29 3.34 -3.00
C VAL A 118 6.79 4.54 -2.20
N SER A 119 7.86 5.21 -2.62
CA SER A 119 8.41 6.38 -1.94
C SER A 119 7.38 7.51 -1.84
N ARG A 120 6.65 7.79 -2.93
CA ARG A 120 5.57 8.78 -2.95
C ARG A 120 4.39 8.38 -2.06
N ASP A 121 4.05 7.10 -2.01
CA ASP A 121 2.99 6.60 -1.16
C ASP A 121 3.37 6.69 0.32
N VAL A 122 4.63 6.38 0.65
CA VAL A 122 5.19 6.53 2.00
C VAL A 122 5.20 7.99 2.44
N GLU A 123 5.67 8.89 1.58
CA GLU A 123 5.66 10.33 1.85
C GLU A 123 4.22 10.84 2.06
N ALA A 124 3.28 10.40 1.22
CA ALA A 124 1.87 10.73 1.37
C ALA A 124 1.27 10.16 2.67
N ALA A 125 1.69 8.97 3.10
CA ALA A 125 1.22 8.34 4.33
C ALA A 125 1.78 9.05 5.58
N ILE A 126 3.07 9.41 5.59
CA ILE A 126 3.71 10.13 6.69
C ILE A 126 3.06 11.50 6.92
N ASN A 127 2.70 12.17 5.84
CA ASN A 127 2.07 13.50 5.85
C ASN A 127 0.53 13.44 5.85
N SER A 128 -0.05 12.24 5.97
CA SER A 128 -1.49 12.07 5.85
C SER A 128 -2.23 12.57 7.08
N ARG A 129 -3.18 13.48 6.88
CA ARG A 129 -4.15 13.87 7.91
C ARG A 129 -5.24 12.81 8.15
N TYR A 130 -5.37 11.84 7.24
CA TYR A 130 -6.38 10.78 7.36
C TYR A 130 -6.08 9.82 8.51
N ASN A 131 -4.81 9.44 8.68
CA ASN A 131 -4.35 8.59 9.77
C ASN A 131 -2.86 8.90 10.05
N SER A 132 -2.62 9.79 11.00
CA SER A 132 -1.27 10.19 11.44
C SER A 132 -0.49 9.05 12.11
N PHE A 133 -1.18 8.02 12.60
CA PHE A 133 -0.59 6.86 13.28
C PHE A 133 -0.20 5.74 12.33
N TYR A 134 -0.66 5.78 11.07
CA TYR A 134 -0.36 4.74 10.08
C TYR A 134 1.14 4.47 9.94
N ARG A 135 1.95 5.53 9.98
CA ARG A 135 3.41 5.45 9.91
C ARG A 135 4.06 4.67 11.05
N ASN A 136 3.38 4.54 12.20
CA ASN A 136 3.91 3.86 13.38
C ASN A 136 3.57 2.36 13.42
N ILE A 137 2.63 1.93 12.59
CA ILE A 137 2.09 0.56 12.59
C ILE A 137 2.30 -0.17 11.27
N SER A 138 2.52 0.58 10.18
CA SER A 138 2.75 0.01 8.86
C SER A 138 4.21 -0.33 8.61
N THR A 139 4.44 -1.35 7.80
CA THR A 139 5.75 -1.69 7.22
C THR A 139 6.15 -0.80 6.04
N LEU A 140 5.34 0.22 5.72
CA LEU A 140 5.62 1.27 4.74
C LEU A 140 6.02 0.74 3.35
N GLY A 141 5.29 -0.27 2.88
CA GLY A 141 5.41 -0.77 1.50
C GLY A 141 6.06 -2.14 1.36
N LEU A 142 6.48 -2.77 2.46
CA LEU A 142 6.89 -4.18 2.47
C LEU A 142 5.69 -5.15 2.47
N GLY A 143 4.46 -4.62 2.49
CA GLY A 143 3.24 -5.39 2.64
C GLY A 143 3.02 -5.83 4.08
N GLU A 144 1.77 -6.12 4.41
CA GLU A 144 1.37 -6.47 5.77
C GLU A 144 1.08 -7.97 5.87
N GLN A 145 1.91 -8.67 6.64
CA GLN A 145 1.92 -10.14 6.72
C GLN A 145 0.57 -10.74 7.13
N TYR A 146 -0.23 -10.02 7.91
CA TYR A 146 -1.54 -10.51 8.34
C TYR A 146 -2.52 -10.75 7.17
N LEU A 147 -2.30 -10.12 6.02
CA LEU A 147 -3.09 -10.35 4.81
C LEU A 147 -2.79 -11.70 4.16
N GLU A 148 -1.61 -12.26 4.39
CA GLU A 148 -1.12 -13.50 3.79
C GLU A 148 -1.43 -14.73 4.65
N ILE A 149 -1.61 -14.57 5.97
CA ILE A 149 -1.89 -15.68 6.88
C ILE A 149 -3.17 -16.41 6.44
N PRO A 150 -3.15 -17.74 6.28
CA PRO A 150 -4.32 -18.55 5.88
C PRO A 150 -5.38 -18.61 7.00
N ASN A 151 -5.97 -17.47 7.31
CA ASN A 151 -7.06 -17.27 8.25
C ASN A 151 -8.34 -16.89 7.49
N SER A 152 -9.48 -17.03 8.16
CA SER A 152 -10.76 -16.57 7.61
C SER A 152 -10.70 -15.07 7.25
N LEU A 153 -11.33 -14.72 6.13
CA LEU A 153 -11.40 -13.33 5.66
C LEU A 153 -11.94 -12.38 6.74
N SER A 154 -12.85 -12.86 7.58
CA SER A 154 -13.38 -12.13 8.73
C SER A 154 -12.30 -11.71 9.72
N LYS A 155 -11.33 -12.58 10.05
CA LYS A 155 -10.21 -12.25 10.93
C LYS A 155 -9.29 -11.21 10.27
N ARG A 156 -8.97 -11.36 8.98
CA ARG A 156 -8.18 -10.38 8.22
C ARG A 156 -8.84 -9.01 8.14
N ARG A 157 -10.18 -8.96 7.96
CA ARG A 157 -10.98 -7.73 7.95
C ARG A 157 -10.83 -6.96 9.26
N ILE A 158 -11.04 -7.62 10.39
CA ILE A 158 -10.95 -6.98 11.72
C ILE A 158 -9.57 -6.35 11.92
N ILE A 159 -8.51 -7.11 11.65
CA ILE A 159 -7.12 -6.62 11.78
C ILE A 159 -6.88 -5.41 10.88
N SER A 160 -7.29 -5.52 9.61
CA SER A 160 -7.10 -4.46 8.63
C SER A 160 -7.84 -3.18 8.98
N GLN A 161 -9.04 -3.31 9.52
CA GLN A 161 -9.87 -2.18 9.96
C GLN A 161 -9.29 -1.52 11.22
N LEU A 162 -8.77 -2.30 12.18
CA LEU A 162 -8.11 -1.74 13.36
C LEU A 162 -6.87 -0.93 12.98
N ARG A 163 -6.04 -1.46 12.07
CA ARG A 163 -4.80 -0.80 11.62
C ARG A 163 -5.08 0.48 10.84
N LYS A 164 -5.99 0.46 9.87
CA LYS A 164 -6.26 1.66 9.06
C LYS A 164 -7.00 2.76 9.81
N VAL A 165 -7.57 2.45 10.97
CA VAL A 165 -8.62 3.29 11.54
C VAL A 165 -8.53 3.49 13.05
N LEU A 166 -7.35 3.86 13.51
CA LEU A 166 -7.16 4.34 14.88
C LEU A 166 -7.95 5.63 15.20
N GLY A 167 -8.69 6.25 14.26
CA GLY A 167 -9.44 7.47 14.56
C GLY A 167 -10.89 7.65 14.08
N CYS A 168 -11.35 6.92 13.06
CA CYS A 168 -12.73 7.11 12.53
C CYS A 168 -13.64 5.88 12.66
N TYR A 169 -13.12 4.71 13.03
CA TYR A 169 -13.88 3.47 13.18
C TYR A 169 -13.73 2.84 14.55
N ALA A 170 -12.79 3.25 15.41
CA ALA A 170 -12.87 2.90 16.83
C ALA A 170 -14.24 3.35 17.40
N GLY A 171 -14.72 4.54 17.00
CA GLY A 171 -16.10 5.00 17.19
C GLY A 171 -17.17 4.12 16.52
N LYS A 172 -17.00 3.70 15.26
CA LYS A 172 -18.03 2.90 14.54
C LYS A 172 -18.11 1.43 14.95
N MET A 173 -17.02 0.82 15.38
CA MET A 173 -17.02 -0.49 16.04
C MET A 173 -17.40 -0.38 17.52
N ALA A 174 -17.48 0.85 18.03
CA ALA A 174 -17.60 1.24 19.43
C ALA A 174 -16.54 0.56 20.33
N PHE A 175 -15.32 0.36 19.81
CA PHE A 175 -14.18 -0.02 20.64
C PHE A 175 -13.66 1.18 21.43
N VAL A 176 -13.83 2.39 20.91
CA VAL A 176 -13.57 3.65 21.61
C VAL A 176 -14.74 4.57 21.29
N ASP A 177 -15.48 5.03 22.30
CA ASP A 177 -16.54 6.03 22.16
C ASP A 177 -16.04 7.35 22.76
N ASP A 178 -15.82 8.35 21.91
CA ASP A 178 -15.08 9.57 22.22
C ASP A 178 -13.68 9.30 22.79
N THR A 179 -13.54 9.12 24.11
CA THR A 179 -12.30 8.79 24.83
C THR A 179 -12.39 7.49 25.64
N ARG A 180 -13.58 6.85 25.68
CA ARG A 180 -13.85 5.67 26.50
C ARG A 180 -13.68 4.40 25.70
N ILE A 181 -12.78 3.54 26.15
CA ILE A 181 -12.51 2.25 25.50
C ILE A 181 -13.56 1.23 25.95
N ASN A 182 -14.21 0.56 25.02
CA ASN A 182 -15.15 -0.52 25.28
C ASN A 182 -14.38 -1.86 25.39
N TRP A 183 -13.85 -2.12 26.57
CA TRP A 183 -13.07 -3.31 26.85
C TRP A 183 -13.85 -4.61 26.65
N ASP A 184 -15.17 -4.62 26.83
CA ASP A 184 -16.00 -5.80 26.57
C ASP A 184 -15.95 -6.23 25.11
N LYS A 185 -16.03 -5.27 24.18
CA LYS A 185 -15.87 -5.54 22.75
C LYS A 185 -14.46 -5.98 22.42
N VAL A 186 -13.43 -5.35 23.01
CA VAL A 186 -12.03 -5.74 22.79
C VAL A 186 -11.79 -7.18 23.25
N ARG A 187 -12.30 -7.56 24.43
CA ARG A 187 -12.28 -8.94 24.95
C ARG A 187 -13.02 -9.90 24.04
N LEU A 188 -14.19 -9.52 23.53
CA LEU A 188 -14.94 -10.35 22.58
C LEU A 188 -14.14 -10.61 21.30
N ALA A 189 -13.44 -9.60 20.78
CA ALA A 189 -12.57 -9.73 19.61
C ALA A 189 -11.39 -10.67 19.89
N ALA A 190 -10.75 -10.54 21.05
CA ALA A 190 -9.66 -11.43 21.48
C ALA A 190 -10.11 -12.88 21.65
N LYS A 191 -11.24 -13.12 22.33
CA LYS A 191 -11.85 -14.46 22.49
C LYS A 191 -12.10 -15.11 21.13
N LYS A 192 -12.65 -14.37 20.17
CA LYS A 192 -12.92 -14.86 18.82
C LYS A 192 -11.64 -15.08 18.00
N HIS A 193 -10.58 -14.31 18.25
CA HIS A 193 -9.32 -14.47 17.54
C HIS A 193 -8.59 -15.74 17.97
N HIS A 194 -8.55 -15.98 19.29
CA HIS A 194 -7.82 -17.08 19.93
C HIS A 194 -8.72 -18.28 20.31
N GLU A 195 -9.93 -18.36 19.75
CA GLU A 195 -10.95 -19.39 20.08
C GLU A 195 -10.43 -20.83 19.98
N ASN A 196 -9.42 -21.07 19.12
CA ASN A 196 -8.86 -22.39 18.85
C ASN A 196 -7.72 -22.78 19.81
N VAL A 197 -7.20 -21.85 20.62
CA VAL A 197 -6.04 -22.09 21.50
C VAL A 197 -6.30 -21.44 22.86
N LYS A 198 -6.87 -22.22 23.78
CA LYS A 198 -7.30 -21.75 25.11
C LYS A 198 -6.18 -21.04 25.88
N GLU A 199 -4.96 -21.61 25.88
CA GLU A 199 -3.82 -21.00 26.57
C GLU A 199 -3.48 -19.60 26.04
N VAL A 200 -3.52 -19.41 24.72
CA VAL A 200 -3.24 -18.11 24.09
C VAL A 200 -4.39 -17.13 24.35
N MET A 201 -5.63 -17.62 24.38
CA MET A 201 -6.80 -16.80 24.74
C MET A 201 -6.68 -16.29 26.18
N ASP A 202 -6.31 -17.14 27.13
CA ASP A 202 -6.19 -16.76 28.54
C ASP A 202 -5.06 -15.73 28.73
N LYS A 203 -3.90 -15.92 28.09
CA LYS A 203 -2.81 -14.92 28.10
C LYS A 203 -3.22 -13.59 27.45
N SER A 204 -3.96 -13.67 26.33
CA SER A 204 -4.49 -12.49 25.63
C SER A 204 -5.45 -11.69 26.53
N LEU A 205 -6.36 -12.36 27.26
CA LEU A 205 -7.27 -11.70 28.20
C LEU A 205 -6.51 -11.05 29.36
N LYS A 206 -5.48 -11.72 29.90
CA LYS A 206 -4.61 -11.15 30.94
C LYS A 206 -3.94 -9.85 30.48
N VAL A 207 -3.41 -9.81 29.25
CA VAL A 207 -2.83 -8.57 28.68
C VAL A 207 -3.89 -7.47 28.58
N LEU A 208 -5.11 -7.80 28.16
CA LEU A 208 -6.19 -6.80 28.08
C LEU A 208 -6.54 -6.21 29.45
N ASP A 209 -6.58 -7.04 30.49
CA ASP A 209 -6.85 -6.59 31.87
C ASP A 209 -5.71 -5.70 32.42
N GLU A 210 -4.46 -5.95 32.00
CA GLU A 210 -3.32 -5.07 32.31
C GLU A 210 -3.39 -3.73 31.55
N CYS A 211 -3.84 -3.76 30.29
CA CYS A 211 -4.02 -2.54 29.50
C CYS A 211 -5.21 -1.71 29.97
N GLU A 212 -6.28 -2.31 30.46
CA GLU A 212 -7.44 -1.59 31.01
C GLU A 212 -7.08 -0.75 32.23
N LYS A 213 -6.10 -1.18 33.03
CA LYS A 213 -5.63 -0.46 34.22
C LYS A 213 -4.87 0.84 33.91
N LYS A 214 -4.48 1.07 32.66
CA LYS A 214 -3.76 2.30 32.27
C LYS A 214 -4.74 3.47 32.15
N SER A 215 -4.28 4.68 32.46
CA SER A 215 -5.08 5.88 32.24
C SER A 215 -5.06 6.29 30.77
N TYR A 216 -6.24 6.60 30.24
CA TYR A 216 -6.45 7.14 28.90
C TYR A 216 -7.13 8.52 28.94
N GLU A 217 -7.26 9.11 30.13
CA GLU A 217 -7.89 10.42 30.31
C GLU A 217 -7.06 11.53 29.67
N GLY A 218 -7.74 12.49 29.05
CA GLY A 218 -7.11 13.62 28.37
C GLY A 218 -6.52 13.29 26.99
N LEU A 219 -6.53 12.02 26.56
CA LEU A 219 -6.14 11.65 25.21
C LEU A 219 -7.27 11.94 24.22
N SER A 220 -6.93 12.44 23.04
CA SER A 220 -7.88 12.47 21.92
C SER A 220 -8.30 11.04 21.53
N HIS A 221 -9.44 10.93 20.85
CA HIS A 221 -9.96 9.65 20.34
C HIS A 221 -8.89 8.78 19.63
N ASN A 222 -8.04 9.43 18.84
CA ASN A 222 -7.01 8.75 18.07
C ASN A 222 -5.82 8.31 18.92
N GLU A 223 -5.46 9.14 19.91
CA GLU A 223 -4.37 8.85 20.84
C GLU A 223 -4.75 7.73 21.78
N ALA A 224 -5.97 7.74 22.33
CA ALA A 224 -6.49 6.66 23.17
C ALA A 224 -6.44 5.33 22.40
N SER A 225 -6.92 5.31 21.16
CA SER A 225 -6.88 4.12 20.30
C SER A 225 -5.44 3.63 20.07
N TYR A 226 -4.49 4.54 19.82
CA TYR A 226 -3.08 4.19 19.60
C TYR A 226 -2.43 3.64 20.88
N VAL A 227 -2.63 4.29 22.02
CA VAL A 227 -2.03 3.87 23.30
C VAL A 227 -2.55 2.50 23.71
N VAL A 228 -3.84 2.22 23.49
CA VAL A 228 -4.41 0.88 23.67
C VAL A 228 -3.75 -0.13 22.74
N ALA A 229 -3.73 0.13 21.44
CA ALA A 229 -3.15 -0.79 20.46
C ALA A 229 -1.67 -1.09 20.75
N LYS A 230 -0.91 -0.06 21.16
CA LYS A 230 0.48 -0.20 21.58
C LYS A 230 0.60 -1.03 22.86
N CYS A 231 -0.23 -0.76 23.87
CA CYS A 231 -0.23 -1.53 25.11
C CYS A 231 -0.45 -3.03 24.85
N ILE A 232 -1.46 -3.35 24.03
CA ILE A 232 -1.79 -4.74 23.72
C ILE A 232 -0.65 -5.39 22.93
N LYS A 233 -0.05 -4.67 21.96
CA LYS A 233 1.13 -5.13 21.23
C LYS A 233 2.27 -5.51 22.15
N ASP A 234 2.65 -4.58 23.02
CA ASP A 234 3.79 -4.75 23.91
C ASP A 234 3.54 -5.92 24.88
N GLY A 235 2.32 -6.05 25.41
CA GLY A 235 1.94 -7.18 26.26
C GLY A 235 1.95 -8.53 25.54
N TYR A 236 1.52 -8.59 24.27
CA TYR A 236 1.57 -9.84 23.50
C TYR A 236 3.01 -10.27 23.21
N VAL A 237 3.90 -9.32 22.93
CA VAL A 237 5.33 -9.60 22.78
C VAL A 237 5.92 -10.17 24.06
N GLN A 238 5.56 -9.61 25.23
CA GLN A 238 6.02 -10.09 26.53
C GLN A 238 5.53 -11.51 26.85
N GLU A 239 4.27 -11.81 26.52
CA GLU A 239 3.66 -13.13 26.76
C GLU A 239 3.97 -14.16 25.65
N ASN A 240 4.90 -13.83 24.75
CA ASN A 240 5.27 -14.64 23.58
C ASN A 240 4.06 -15.05 22.71
N ILE A 241 3.02 -14.20 22.72
CA ILE A 241 1.87 -14.34 21.84
C ILE A 241 2.26 -13.69 20.53
N LYS A 242 2.07 -14.42 19.43
CA LYS A 242 2.33 -13.87 18.11
C LYS A 242 1.39 -12.69 17.86
N TRP A 243 1.93 -11.49 17.97
CA TRP A 243 1.24 -10.25 17.64
C TRP A 243 1.19 -10.13 16.12
N PHE A 244 0.00 -10.35 15.57
CA PHE A 244 -0.21 -10.29 14.13
C PHE A 244 -0.63 -8.88 13.64
N PHE A 245 -0.44 -7.83 14.45
CA PHE A 245 -0.79 -6.44 14.09
C PHE A 245 0.41 -5.51 13.96
#